data_AF-A0A6M2AE86-F1
#
_entry.id   AF-A0A6M2AE86-F1
#
_cell.length_a   1.000
_cell.length_b   1.000
_cell.length_c   1.000
_cell.angle_alpha   90.00
_cell.angle_beta   90.00
_cell.angle_gamma   90.00
#
_symmetry.space_group_name_H-M   'P 1'
#
loop_
_entity.id
_entity.type
_entity.pdbx_description
1 polymer ?
#
loop_
_entity_poly.entity_id
_entity_poly.type
_entity_poly.pdbx_seq_one_letter_code
_entity_poly.pdbx_strand_id
1 'polypeptide(L)' 'MDNKGLLKKVAKLESQLDIFETEFETLNKILIKCGFPNGIVTLKETANQLLKENQITFDI' A
#
# COMPACT_ATOMS: atom_id res chain seq x y z
N MET A 1 -0.42 28.20 10.35
CA MET A 1 -0.63 27.10 11.31
C MET A 1 0.37 27.31 12.43
N ASP A 2 -0.06 27.31 13.70
CA ASP A 2 0.83 27.51 14.84
C ASP A 2 1.70 26.27 15.09
N ASN A 3 2.84 26.44 15.77
CA ASN A 3 3.82 25.37 15.98
C ASN A 3 3.21 24.18 16.73
N LYS A 4 2.29 24.45 17.67
CA LYS A 4 1.54 23.43 18.40
C LYS A 4 0.57 22.65 17.49
N GLY A 5 -0.10 23.33 16.55
CA GLY A 5 -0.95 22.70 15.55
C GLY A 5 -0.17 21.80 14.58
N LEU A 6 1.05 22.20 14.20
CA LEU A 6 1.93 21.38 13.36
C LEU A 6 2.35 20.10 14.08
N LEU A 7 2.80 20.19 15.33
CA LEU A 7 3.16 19.00 16.13
C LEU A 7 1.99 18.02 16.30
N LYS A 8 0.78 18.53 16.53
CA LYS A 8 -0.43 17.69 16.61
C LYS A 8 -0.74 16.99 15.28
N LYS A 9 -0.51 17.66 14.15
CA LYS A 9 -0.70 17.06 12.82
C LYS A 9 0.35 15.98 12.57
N VAL A 10 1.61 16.22 12.92
CA VAL A 10 2.70 15.23 12.81
C VAL A 10 2.36 13.98 13.61
N ALA A 11 2.05 14.12 14.90
CA ALA A 11 1.68 12.98 15.76
C ALA A 11 0.49 12.18 15.20
N LYS A 12 -0.51 12.87 14.63
CA LYS A 12 -1.64 12.19 13.99
C LYS A 12 -1.20 11.40 12.75
N LEU A 13 -0.35 11.99 11.91
CA LEU A 13 0.15 11.34 10.70
C LEU A 13 1.03 10.14 11.03
N GLU A 14 1.86 10.23 12.07
CA GLU A 14 2.66 9.10 12.58
C GLU A 14 1.76 7.94 13.00
N SER A 15 0.73 8.19 13.81
CA SER A 15 -0.21 7.13 14.19
C SER A 15 -0.94 6.52 12.99
N GLN A 16 -1.28 7.33 11.98
CA GLN A 16 -1.90 6.83 10.75
C GLN A 16 -0.94 5.99 9.93
N LEU A 17 0.35 6.36 9.89
CA LEU A 17 1.39 5.61 9.21
C LEU A 17 1.59 4.25 9.88
N ASP A 18 1.70 4.19 11.22
CA ASP A 18 1.87 2.94 11.97
C ASP A 18 0.72 1.94 11.69
N ILE A 19 -0.52 2.44 11.66
CA ILE A 19 -1.69 1.63 11.32
C ILE A 19 -1.57 1.12 9.89
N PHE A 20 -1.25 2.01 8.95
CA PHE A 20 -1.12 1.65 7.54
C PHE A 20 -0.03 0.62 7.30
N GLU A 21 1.15 0.76 7.91
CA GLU A 21 2.25 -0.20 7.80
C GLU A 21 1.84 -1.57 8.34
N THR A 22 1.11 -1.61 9.45
CA THR A 22 0.60 -2.85 10.05
C THR A 22 -0.41 -3.55 9.13
N GLU A 23 -1.35 -2.80 8.55
CA GLU A 23 -2.35 -3.33 7.62
C GLU A 23 -1.70 -3.80 6.31
N PHE A 24 -0.74 -3.03 5.80
CA PHE A 24 -0.01 -3.33 4.58
C PHE A 24 0.80 -4.63 4.71
N GLU A 25 1.49 -4.81 5.85
CA GLU A 25 2.23 -6.03 6.14
C GLU A 25 1.30 -7.24 6.32
N THR A 26 0.14 -7.04 6.96
CA THR A 26 -0.88 -8.08 7.11
C THR A 26 -1.42 -8.54 5.75
N LEU A 27 -1.74 -7.60 4.87
CA LEU A 27 -2.15 -7.87 3.50
C LEU A 27 -1.07 -8.62 2.73
N ASN A 28 0.19 -8.20 2.85
CA ASN A 28 1.33 -8.84 2.19
C ASN A 28 1.44 -10.32 2.57
N LYS A 29 1.30 -10.64 3.86
CA LYS A 29 1.29 -12.03 4.37
C LYS A 29 0.11 -12.84 3.82
N ILE A 30 -1.07 -12.23 3.70
CA ILE A 30 -2.25 -12.90 3.13
C ILE A 30 -1.99 -13.23 1.65
N LEU A 31 -1.45 -12.29 0.89
CA LEU A 31 -1.15 -12.51 -0.54
C LEU A 31 -0.14 -13.65 -0.75
N ILE A 32 0.88 -13.75 0.09
CA ILE A 32 1.82 -14.87 0.07
C ILE A 32 1.09 -16.21 0.27
N LYS A 33 0.17 -16.27 1.23
CA LYS A 33 -0.65 -17.47 1.47
C LYS A 33 -1.61 -17.78 0.32
N CYS A 34 -2.05 -16.76 -0.42
CA CYS A 34 -2.92 -16.91 -1.59
C CYS A 34 -2.17 -17.29 -2.88
N GLY A 35 -0.85 -17.49 -2.83
CA GLY A 35 -0.06 -17.92 -3.98
C GLY A 35 0.65 -16.79 -4.74
N PHE A 36 0.70 -15.57 -4.20
CA PHE A 36 1.59 -14.51 -4.70
C PHE A 36 2.94 -14.61 -3.96
N PRO A 37 3.98 -15.25 -4.51
CA PRO A 37 5.20 -15.62 -3.78
C PRO A 37 5.91 -14.44 -3.09
N ASN A 38 5.88 -13.24 -3.70
CA ASN A 38 6.43 -12.01 -3.10
C ASN A 38 5.31 -11.03 -2.66
N GLY A 39 4.13 -11.55 -2.33
CA GLY A 39 2.97 -10.82 -1.85
C GLY A 39 2.56 -9.68 -2.78
N ILE A 40 2.60 -8.46 -2.26
CA ILE A 40 2.16 -7.25 -2.99
C ILE A 40 2.98 -7.02 -4.26
N VAL A 41 4.27 -7.37 -4.26
CA VAL A 41 5.13 -7.19 -5.45
C VAL A 41 4.62 -8.01 -6.61
N THR A 42 4.43 -9.32 -6.41
CA THR A 42 3.93 -10.20 -7.47
C THR A 42 2.50 -9.85 -7.86
N LEU A 43 1.64 -9.43 -6.91
CA LEU A 43 0.30 -8.95 -7.24
C LEU A 43 0.34 -7.76 -8.22
N LYS A 44 1.21 -6.78 -7.96
CA LYS A 44 1.38 -5.60 -8.84
C LYS A 44 1.90 -6.01 -10.21
N GLU A 45 2.87 -6.91 -10.28
CA GLU A 45 3.40 -7.43 -11.54
C GLU A 45 2.31 -8.14 -12.35
N THR A 46 1.54 -9.05 -11.72
CA THR A 46 0.42 -9.74 -12.36
C THR A 46 -0.65 -8.75 -12.83
N ALA A 47 -1.04 -7.78 -12.00
CA ALA A 47 -2.00 -6.76 -12.38
C ALA A 47 -1.51 -5.92 -13.58
N ASN A 48 -0.25 -5.46 -13.54
CA ASN A 48 0.35 -4.71 -14.63
C ASN A 48 0.42 -5.54 -15.93
N GLN A 49 0.72 -6.84 -15.83
CA GLN A 49 0.71 -7.73 -16.97
C GLN A 49 -0.70 -7.86 -17.57
N LEU A 50 -1.72 -8.12 -16.73
CA LEU A 50 -3.11 -8.23 -17.17
C LEU A 50 -3.63 -6.93 -17.80
N LEU A 51 -3.22 -5.78 -17.27
CA LEU A 51 -3.59 -4.47 -17.82
C LEU A 51 -2.92 -4.23 -19.18
N LYS A 52 -1.63 -4.59 -19.33
CA LYS A 52 -0.91 -4.52 -20.61
C LYS A 52 -1.51 -5.43 -21.67
N GLU A 53 -1.88 -6.65 -21.28
CA GLU A 53 -2.53 -7.63 -22.15
C GLU A 53 -3.91 -7.16 -22.61
N ASN A 54 -4.62 -6.37 -21.79
CA ASN A 54 -5.96 -5.84 -22.09
C ASN A 54 -6.00 -4.38 -22.60
N GLN A 55 -4.86 -3.70 -22.82
CA GLN A 55 -4.78 -2.26 -23.15
C GLN A 55 -5.59 -1.34 -22.22
N ILE A 56 -5.74 -1.70 -20.93
CA ILE A 56 -6.40 -0.82 -19.96
C ILE A 56 -5.31 -0.02 -19.24
N THR A 57 -5.01 1.16 -19.76
CA THR A 57 -4.10 2.13 -19.12
C THR A 57 -4.80 2.74 -17.90
N PHE A 58 -4.28 2.51 -16.70
CA PHE A 58 -4.61 3.31 -15.52
C PHE A 58 -3.50 4.32 -15.30
N ASP A 59 -3.75 5.56 -15.72
CA ASP A 59 -2.96 6.71 -15.30
C ASP A 59 -3.38 7.08 -13.87
N ILE A 60 -2.50 6.83 -12.91
CA ILE A 60 -2.56 7.39 -11.55
C ILE A 60 -1.19 7.97 -11.22
#